data_AF-A0A7V3ABG9-F1
#
_entry.id   AF-A0A7V3ABG9-F1
#
_cell.length_a   1.000
_cell.length_b   1.000
_cell.length_c   1.000
_cell.angle_alpha   90.00
_cell.angle_beta   90.00
_cell.angle_gamma   90.00
#
_symmetry.space_group_name_H-M   'P 1'
#
loop_
_entity.id
_entity.type
_entity.pdbx_description
1 polymer ?
#
loop_
_entity_poly.entity_id
_entity_poly.type
_entity_poly.pdbx_seq_one_letter_code
_entity_poly.pdbx_strand_id
1 'polypeptide(L)'
;MIRYALLLSLALGFSAFSGWSQDTVEIAGTLGCAKCDFGTDTKATECAAMLKANGKFYYLKAVDGDKTIAPMLAKIAAGTLKGEYVAKGTESVDENKKDWLTVSSLTPKSTKKDGGKKPGKKH
;
A
#
# COMPACT_ATOMS: atom_id res chain seq x y z
N MET A 1 -2.26 -44.75 51.65
CA MET A 1 -3.34 -44.94 50.66
C MET A 1 -3.35 -43.75 49.72
N ILE A 2 -3.14 -44.04 48.44
CA ILE A 2 -2.97 -43.17 47.27
C ILE A 2 -4.25 -42.38 46.99
N ARG A 3 -4.17 -41.06 46.68
CA ARG A 3 -4.97 -40.37 45.64
C ARG A 3 -4.36 -38.99 45.27
N TYR A 4 -3.24 -39.00 44.53
CA TYR A 4 -2.96 -37.95 43.55
C TYR A 4 -3.58 -38.42 42.23
N ALA A 5 -4.56 -37.71 41.67
CA ALA A 5 -4.93 -37.70 40.25
C ALA A 5 -6.23 -36.93 40.01
N LEU A 6 -6.31 -36.31 38.82
CA LEU A 6 -7.42 -35.56 38.19
C LEU A 6 -7.46 -34.09 38.62
N LEU A 7 -6.72 -33.17 37.96
CA LEU A 7 -6.71 -32.90 36.51
C LEU A 7 -8.12 -32.80 35.93
N LEU A 8 -8.78 -31.66 36.17
CA LEU A 8 -9.80 -31.09 35.28
C LEU A 8 -9.60 -29.56 35.33
N SER A 9 -8.70 -29.02 34.52
CA SER A 9 -9.05 -28.56 33.16
C SER A 9 -10.20 -27.55 33.16
N LEU A 10 -10.10 -26.49 33.98
CA LEU A 10 -10.79 -25.24 33.70
C LEU A 10 -9.80 -24.20 33.16
N ALA A 11 -9.07 -24.62 32.13
CA ALA A 11 -8.63 -23.70 31.08
C ALA A 11 -9.90 -23.28 30.33
N LEU A 12 -10.63 -22.31 30.88
CA LEU A 12 -11.48 -21.43 30.10
C LEU A 12 -10.51 -20.73 29.14
N GLY A 13 -10.49 -21.17 27.88
CA GLY A 13 -11.38 -20.58 26.90
C GLY A 13 -10.60 -19.43 26.26
N PHE A 14 -9.63 -19.72 25.40
CA PHE A 14 -9.83 -19.79 23.94
C PHE A 14 -10.22 -18.43 23.35
N SER A 15 -9.33 -17.94 22.48
CA SER A 15 -9.54 -16.87 21.49
C SER A 15 -9.55 -15.44 22.06
N ALA A 16 -8.70 -14.52 21.63
CA ALA A 16 -7.97 -14.46 20.39
C ALA A 16 -6.68 -13.70 20.64
N PHE A 17 -5.57 -14.33 20.27
CA PHE A 17 -4.47 -13.59 19.66
C PHE A 17 -5.09 -12.88 18.46
N SER A 18 -5.62 -11.67 18.66
CA SER A 18 -5.84 -10.74 17.56
C SER A 18 -4.46 -10.23 17.18
N GLY A 19 -3.61 -11.14 16.70
CA GLY A 19 -2.59 -10.81 15.73
C GLY A 19 -3.38 -10.30 14.55
N TRP A 20 -3.66 -9.01 14.57
CA TRP A 20 -4.08 -8.26 13.41
C TRP A 20 -2.88 -8.33 12.47
N SER A 21 -2.72 -9.46 11.80
CA SER A 21 -1.94 -9.54 10.58
C SER A 21 -2.74 -8.73 9.59
N GLN A 22 -2.64 -7.40 9.68
CA GLN A 22 -2.87 -6.54 8.54
C GLN A 22 -1.81 -6.98 7.55
N ASP A 23 -2.16 -7.96 6.71
CA ASP A 23 -1.30 -8.48 5.65
C ASP A 23 -0.80 -7.27 4.88
N THR A 24 0.48 -6.94 5.11
CA THR A 24 1.08 -5.77 4.52
C THR A 24 1.49 -6.20 3.12
N VAL A 25 0.73 -5.75 2.15
CA VAL A 25 0.89 -6.11 0.75
C VAL A 25 1.78 -5.06 0.07
N GLU A 26 2.72 -5.56 -0.73
CA GLU A 26 3.59 -4.72 -1.55
C GLU A 26 3.12 -4.80 -2.99
N ILE A 27 2.56 -3.69 -3.49
CA ILE A 27 2.02 -3.60 -4.84
C ILE A 27 2.90 -2.67 -5.66
N ALA A 28 3.59 -3.24 -6.64
CA ALA A 28 4.33 -2.49 -7.64
C ALA A 28 3.42 -2.16 -8.83
N GLY A 29 3.33 -0.87 -9.17
CA GLY A 29 2.46 -0.42 -10.24
C GLY A 29 2.74 1.01 -10.67
N THR A 30 1.92 1.51 -11.59
CA THR A 30 1.99 2.90 -12.05
C THR A 30 1.08 3.79 -11.22
N LEU A 31 1.65 4.84 -10.65
CA LEU A 31 0.90 5.90 -9.96
C LEU A 31 0.45 6.98 -10.94
N GLY A 32 -0.76 7.46 -10.75
CA GLY A 32 -1.33 8.56 -11.52
C GLY A 32 -2.59 9.13 -10.88
N CYS A 33 -3.06 10.25 -11.43
CA CYS A 33 -4.36 10.78 -11.02
C CYS A 33 -5.48 9.91 -11.63
N ALA A 34 -6.45 9.54 -10.79
CA ALA A 34 -7.64 8.78 -11.18
C ALA A 34 -8.40 9.39 -12.36
N LYS A 35 -8.54 10.73 -12.42
CA LYS A 35 -9.25 11.44 -13.51
C LYS A 35 -8.38 11.74 -14.73
N CYS A 36 -7.15 12.22 -14.53
CA CYS A 36 -6.29 12.67 -15.62
C CYS A 36 -5.57 11.53 -16.35
N ASP A 37 -5.18 10.48 -15.64
CA ASP A 37 -4.42 9.35 -16.21
C ASP A 37 -5.28 8.11 -16.38
N PHE A 38 -6.20 7.86 -15.45
CA PHE A 38 -7.05 6.65 -15.44
C PHE A 38 -8.55 6.95 -15.60
N GLY A 39 -8.91 8.17 -16.01
CA GLY A 39 -10.31 8.64 -15.97
C GLY A 39 -11.20 7.90 -16.96
N THR A 40 -10.64 7.49 -18.09
CA THR A 40 -11.32 6.67 -19.10
C THR A 40 -11.65 5.27 -18.59
N ASP A 41 -10.80 4.69 -17.75
CA ASP A 41 -10.96 3.32 -17.22
C ASP A 41 -11.83 3.28 -15.95
N THR A 42 -11.68 4.29 -15.07
CA THR A 42 -12.32 4.30 -13.75
C THR A 42 -13.59 5.14 -13.67
N LYS A 43 -13.87 5.96 -14.70
CA LYS A 43 -14.94 6.97 -14.67
C LYS A 43 -14.86 7.90 -13.44
N ALA A 44 -13.66 8.08 -12.89
CA ALA A 44 -13.46 8.92 -11.73
C ALA A 44 -13.76 10.39 -12.08
N THR A 45 -14.68 10.99 -11.33
CA THR A 45 -15.06 12.40 -11.49
C THR A 45 -14.05 13.35 -10.82
N GLU A 46 -13.19 12.82 -9.96
CA GLU A 46 -12.23 13.57 -9.15
C GLU A 46 -10.80 13.03 -9.31
N CYS A 47 -9.82 13.93 -9.18
CA CYS A 47 -8.42 13.52 -9.15
C CYS A 47 -8.07 12.97 -7.77
N ALA A 48 -8.13 11.64 -7.63
CA ALA A 48 -7.61 10.93 -6.47
C ALA A 48 -6.28 10.23 -6.82
N ALA A 49 -5.46 9.95 -5.81
CA ALA A 49 -4.25 9.16 -6.00
C ALA A 49 -4.62 7.70 -6.28
N MET A 50 -4.18 7.18 -7.41
CA MET A 50 -4.44 5.80 -7.82
C MET A 50 -3.17 5.08 -8.25
N LEU A 51 -3.16 3.76 -7.99
CA LEU A 51 -2.13 2.84 -8.43
C LEU A 51 -2.75 1.80 -9.37
N LYS A 52 -2.21 1.68 -10.59
CA LYS A 52 -2.55 0.60 -11.52
C LYS A 52 -1.50 -0.50 -11.44
N ALA A 53 -1.90 -1.70 -11.04
CA ALA A 53 -1.02 -2.86 -10.90
C ALA A 53 -1.74 -4.14 -11.32
N ASN A 54 -1.08 -5.02 -12.08
CA ASN A 54 -1.65 -6.30 -12.55
C ASN A 54 -3.05 -6.17 -13.20
N GLY A 55 -3.31 -5.09 -13.93
CA GLY A 55 -4.61 -4.81 -14.55
C GLY A 55 -5.71 -4.38 -13.58
N LYS A 56 -5.41 -4.25 -12.28
CA LYS A 56 -6.28 -3.71 -11.24
C LYS A 56 -5.92 -2.28 -10.88
N PHE A 57 -6.86 -1.64 -10.22
CA PHE A 57 -6.92 -0.22 -9.94
C PHE A 57 -7.15 -0.02 -8.44
N TYR A 58 -6.14 0.50 -7.75
CA TYR A 58 -6.16 0.68 -6.30
C TYR A 58 -6.19 2.16 -5.96
N TYR A 59 -7.17 2.58 -5.15
CA TYR A 59 -7.22 3.91 -4.58
C TYR A 59 -6.23 3.99 -3.41
N LEU A 60 -5.39 5.01 -3.39
CA LEU A 60 -4.34 5.11 -2.38
C LEU A 60 -4.79 6.05 -1.26
N LYS A 61 -4.62 5.59 -0.03
CA LYS A 61 -4.88 6.39 1.18
C LYS A 61 -3.63 6.38 2.06
N ALA A 62 -3.32 7.49 2.71
CA ALA A 62 -2.25 7.50 3.71
C ALA A 62 -2.76 6.81 4.98
N VAL A 63 -1.85 6.17 5.71
CA VAL A 63 -2.13 5.82 7.11
C VAL A 63 -2.48 7.10 7.87
N ASP A 64 -3.51 7.03 8.71
CA ASP A 64 -3.94 8.17 9.51
C ASP A 64 -2.78 8.66 10.41
N GLY A 65 -2.49 9.97 10.35
CA GLY A 65 -1.35 10.57 11.05
C GLY A 65 -0.02 10.54 10.28
N ASP A 66 0.09 9.89 9.12
CA ASP A 66 1.33 9.90 8.32
C ASP A 66 1.47 11.20 7.50
N LYS A 67 2.35 12.08 7.99
CA LYS A 67 2.63 13.40 7.38
C LYS A 67 3.54 13.33 6.15
N THR A 68 4.08 12.15 5.82
CA THR A 68 5.04 11.97 4.74
C THR A 68 4.36 11.46 3.47
N ILE A 69 3.41 10.54 3.62
CA ILE A 69 2.66 9.92 2.53
C ILE A 69 1.51 10.82 2.07
N ALA A 70 0.78 11.46 2.98
CA ALA A 70 -0.33 12.36 2.65
C ALA A 70 0.03 13.43 1.59
N PRO A 71 1.15 14.19 1.71
CA PRO A 71 1.53 15.15 0.67
C PRO A 71 2.01 14.49 -0.63
N MET A 72 2.55 13.27 -0.59
CA MET A 72 2.88 12.53 -1.81
C MET A 72 1.62 12.13 -2.56
N LEU A 73 0.59 11.64 -1.86
CA LEU A 73 -0.72 11.33 -2.44
C LEU A 73 -1.37 12.58 -3.05
N ALA A 74 -1.28 13.73 -2.37
CA ALA A 74 -1.76 14.98 -2.93
C ALA A 74 -1.03 15.37 -4.23
N LYS A 75 0.29 15.15 -4.31
CA LYS A 75 1.07 15.38 -5.54
C LYS A 75 0.71 14.40 -6.67
N ILE A 76 0.37 13.15 -6.33
CA ILE A 76 -0.09 12.15 -7.31
C ILE A 76 -1.48 12.52 -7.83
N ALA A 77 -2.39 12.90 -6.93
CA ALA A 77 -3.72 13.40 -7.27
C ALA A 77 -3.63 14.68 -8.14
N ALA A 78 -2.71 15.60 -7.82
CA ALA A 78 -2.44 16.78 -8.64
C ALA A 78 -1.76 16.46 -9.98
N GLY A 79 -1.37 15.21 -10.24
CA GLY A 79 -0.66 14.78 -11.44
C GLY A 79 0.78 15.29 -11.52
N THR A 80 1.32 15.85 -10.43
CA THR A 80 2.71 16.32 -10.35
C THR A 80 3.69 15.17 -10.13
N LEU A 81 3.23 14.06 -9.54
CA LEU A 81 4.02 12.88 -9.25
C LEU A 81 3.39 11.66 -9.91
N LYS A 82 4.04 11.15 -10.95
CA LYS A 82 3.60 10.00 -11.77
C LYS A 82 4.79 9.09 -12.05
N GLY A 83 4.54 7.80 -12.25
CA GLY A 83 5.58 6.83 -12.62
C GLY A 83 5.38 5.48 -11.94
N GLU A 84 6.35 4.58 -12.10
CA GLU A 84 6.33 3.28 -11.42
C GLU A 84 6.81 3.39 -9.97
N TYR A 85 5.97 2.95 -9.05
CA TYR A 85 6.27 2.92 -7.62
C TYR A 85 5.85 1.59 -7.03
N VAL A 86 6.50 1.24 -5.94
CA VAL A 86 6.13 0.15 -5.05
C VAL A 86 5.45 0.78 -3.84
N ALA A 87 4.14 0.58 -3.74
CA ALA A 87 3.36 0.97 -2.59
C ALA A 87 3.29 -0.22 -1.62
N LYS A 88 3.68 -0.01 -0.38
CA LYS A 88 3.57 -0.99 0.70
C LYS A 88 2.48 -0.53 1.65
N GLY A 89 1.51 -1.40 1.91
CA GLY A 89 0.34 -0.99 2.66
C GLY A 89 -0.63 -2.12 2.94
N THR A 90 -1.79 -1.77 3.45
CA THR A 90 -2.86 -2.74 3.70
C THR A 90 -3.95 -2.55 2.66
N GLU A 91 -4.27 -3.63 1.93
CA GLU A 91 -5.42 -3.66 1.04
C GLU A 91 -6.71 -3.69 1.88
N SER A 92 -7.69 -2.90 1.47
CA SER A 92 -9.00 -2.79 2.08
C SER A 92 -10.02 -2.59 0.97
N VAL A 93 -11.15 -3.28 1.02
CA VAL A 93 -12.21 -3.09 0.04
C VAL A 93 -13.31 -2.31 0.72
N ASP A 94 -13.67 -1.17 0.14
CA ASP A 94 -14.76 -0.33 0.63
C ASP A 94 -16.12 -0.96 0.27
N GLU A 95 -17.19 -0.56 0.95
CA GLU A 95 -18.57 -1.04 0.72
C GLU A 95 -19.02 -0.87 -0.75
N ASN A 96 -18.38 0.09 -1.46
CA ASN A 96 -18.57 0.35 -2.88
C ASN A 96 -17.77 -0.58 -3.82
N LYS A 97 -17.18 -1.67 -3.32
CA LYS A 97 -16.27 -2.57 -4.05
C LYS A 97 -15.08 -1.86 -4.69
N LYS A 98 -14.65 -0.76 -4.09
CA LYS A 98 -13.42 -0.05 -4.50
C LYS A 98 -12.27 -0.64 -3.71
N ASP A 99 -11.23 -1.07 -4.42
CA ASP A 99 -9.99 -1.53 -3.80
C ASP A 99 -9.20 -0.31 -3.32
N TRP A 100 -9.03 -0.18 -2.01
CA TRP A 100 -8.21 0.84 -1.36
C TRP A 100 -6.94 0.21 -0.81
N LEU A 101 -5.81 0.84 -1.08
CA LEU A 101 -4.53 0.50 -0.48
C LEU A 101 -4.15 1.62 0.49
N THR A 102 -4.17 1.30 1.78
CA THR A 102 -3.66 2.21 2.81
C THR A 102 -2.15 2.09 2.83
N VAL A 103 -1.47 3.07 2.24
CA VAL A 103 -0.04 3.06 2.01
C VAL A 103 0.71 3.60 3.21
N SER A 104 1.59 2.78 3.75
CA SER A 104 2.54 3.16 4.80
C SER A 104 3.89 3.57 4.21
N SER A 105 4.22 3.08 3.00
CA SER A 105 5.46 3.44 2.32
C SER A 105 5.28 3.49 0.80
N LEU A 106 5.83 4.52 0.18
CA LEU A 106 5.85 4.72 -1.26
C LEU A 106 7.30 4.83 -1.72
N THR A 107 7.78 3.79 -2.41
CA THR A 107 9.14 3.77 -2.92
C THR A 107 9.09 3.87 -4.45
N PRO A 108 9.78 4.81 -5.10
CA PRO A 108 9.91 4.78 -6.55
C PRO A 108 10.52 3.44 -6.94
N LYS A 109 9.90 2.74 -7.89
CA LYS A 109 10.46 1.53 -8.45
C LYS A 109 11.68 1.99 -9.22
N SER A 110 12.83 1.91 -8.58
CA SER A 110 14.10 2.29 -9.16
C SER A 110 14.30 1.41 -10.39
N THR A 111 13.95 1.90 -11.57
CA THR A 111 14.69 1.54 -12.76
C THR A 111 16.12 1.86 -12.37
N LYS A 112 16.99 0.84 -12.32
CA LYS A 112 18.44 1.01 -12.24
C LYS A 112 18.76 2.34 -12.89
N LYS A 113 19.36 3.27 -12.15
CA LYS A 113 20.14 4.32 -12.78
C LYS A 113 21.08 3.58 -13.71
N ASP A 114 20.75 3.60 -15.00
CA ASP A 114 21.70 3.29 -16.04
C ASP A 114 22.92 4.16 -15.75
N GLY A 115 24.09 3.54 -15.88
CA GLY A 115 25.27 3.84 -15.09
C GLY A 115 25.54 5.34 -14.91
N GLY A 116 25.68 5.75 -13.65
CA GLY A 116 26.50 6.89 -13.29
C GLY A 116 27.95 6.60 -13.68
N LYS A 117 28.25 6.66 -14.98
CA LYS A 117 29.59 6.75 -15.53
C LYS A 117 30.18 8.03 -14.93
N LYS A 118 31.07 7.85 -13.94
CA LYS A 118 31.91 8.94 -13.41
C LYS A 118 32.45 9.75 -14.60
N PRO A 119 32.41 11.09 -14.58
CA PRO A 119 33.07 11.88 -15.60
C PRO A 119 34.56 11.54 -15.55
N GLY A 120 35.04 10.84 -16.59
CA GLY A 120 36.47 10.66 -16.80
C GLY A 120 37.09 12.02 -16.99
N LYS A 121 37.89 12.46 -16.00
CA LYS A 121 38.86 13.54 -16.17
C LYS A 121 39.68 13.24 -17.42
N LYS A 122 39.54 14.10 -18.44
CA LYS A 122 40.60 14.26 -19.44
C LYS A 122 41.71 15.09 -18.78
N HIS A 123 42.91 14.55 -18.74
CA HIS A 123 44.16 15.28 -18.58
C HIS A 123 45.20 14.57 -19.43
#